data_AF-A0AAP0ZRC5-F1
#
_entry.id   AF-A0AAP0ZRC5-F1
#
_cell.length_a   1.000
_cell.length_b   1.000
_cell.length_c   1.000
_cell.angle_alpha   90.00
_cell.angle_beta   90.00
_cell.angle_gamma   90.00
#
_symmetry.space_group_name_H-M   'P 1'
#
loop_
_entity.id
_entity.type
_entity.pdbx_description
1 polymer ?
#
loop_
_entity_poly.entity_id
_entity_poly.type
_entity_poly.pdbx_seq_one_letter_code
_entity_poly.pdbx_strand_id
1 'polypeptide(L)'
;MRTPDGNSGTFEVWGRRKGDMARAVMYMAIRYEGGLDATAGQAEPDLELTDDRSKIVQTAASPAYMGLLSTLLAWYQADPPDDAERARNQVIFSFQGNRNPFVDHPEWATARLFNSAKPASCQLPAGQLKTADNR
;
A
#
# COMPACT_ATOMS: atom_id res chain seq x y z
N MET A 1 -17.98 25.51 0.47
CA MET A 1 -16.57 25.74 0.12
C MET A 1 -15.73 25.18 1.25
N ARG A 2 -14.83 24.22 1.03
CA ARG A 2 -13.88 23.78 2.07
C ARG A 2 -12.58 24.54 1.87
N THR A 3 -12.24 25.39 2.82
CA THR A 3 -10.97 26.11 2.88
C THR A 3 -9.83 25.16 3.27
N PRO A 4 -8.59 25.37 2.75
CA PRO A 4 -7.42 24.62 3.17
C PRO A 4 -6.90 25.12 4.53
N ASP A 5 -7.40 24.55 5.63
CA ASP A 5 -7.00 24.94 6.99
C ASP A 5 -5.87 24.03 7.52
N GLY A 6 -4.67 24.17 6.94
CA GLY A 6 -3.44 23.52 7.43
C GLY A 6 -3.55 22.00 7.65
N ASN A 7 -2.65 21.43 8.46
CA ASN A 7 -2.58 19.99 8.82
C ASN A 7 -3.87 19.44 9.50
N SER A 8 -4.90 20.27 9.66
CA SER A 8 -6.22 19.93 10.22
C SER A 8 -7.32 19.84 9.15
N GLY A 9 -7.02 20.23 7.90
CA GLY A 9 -7.96 20.15 6.78
C GLY A 9 -8.15 18.72 6.29
N THR A 10 -9.40 18.28 6.13
CA THR A 10 -9.72 17.04 5.43
C THR A 10 -9.97 17.34 3.95
N PHE A 11 -9.14 16.76 3.08
CA PHE A 11 -9.30 16.85 1.64
C PHE A 11 -9.89 15.54 1.10
N GLU A 12 -10.79 15.66 0.14
CA GLU A 12 -11.27 14.51 -0.63
C GLU A 12 -11.15 14.82 -2.12
N VAL A 13 -10.86 13.79 -2.91
CA VAL A 13 -10.70 13.93 -4.36
C VAL A 13 -12.07 13.93 -5.03
N TRP A 14 -12.15 14.51 -6.25
CA TRP A 14 -13.37 14.42 -7.08
C TRP A 14 -13.87 12.97 -7.16
N GLY A 15 -15.19 12.79 -7.07
CA GLY A 15 -15.83 11.47 -6.94
C GLY A 15 -15.30 10.41 -7.90
N ARG A 16 -15.14 10.75 -9.18
CA ARG A 16 -14.67 9.87 -10.27
C ARG A 16 -13.18 9.47 -10.24
N ARG A 17 -12.41 9.97 -9.27
CA ARG A 17 -10.97 9.68 -9.12
C ARG A 17 -10.66 9.12 -7.74
N LYS A 18 -11.70 8.87 -6.93
CA LYS A 18 -11.54 8.33 -5.59
C LYS A 18 -10.98 6.91 -5.66
N GLY A 19 -11.37 6.13 -6.67
CA GLY A 19 -10.82 4.81 -6.94
C GLY A 19 -9.34 4.85 -7.31
N ASP A 20 -8.95 5.71 -8.27
CA ASP A 20 -7.56 5.84 -8.73
C ASP A 20 -6.63 6.16 -7.56
N MET A 21 -7.05 7.08 -6.69
CA MET A 21 -6.27 7.53 -5.55
C MET A 21 -6.21 6.48 -4.46
N ALA A 22 -7.30 5.74 -4.23
CA ALA A 22 -7.30 4.61 -3.31
C ALA A 22 -6.27 3.55 -3.75
N ARG A 23 -6.28 3.16 -5.03
CA ARG A 23 -5.31 2.20 -5.59
C ARG A 23 -3.88 2.72 -5.57
N ALA A 24 -3.67 4.02 -5.79
CA ALA A 24 -2.35 4.63 -5.69
C ALA A 24 -1.80 4.59 -4.25
N VAL A 25 -2.60 4.97 -3.26
CA VAL A 25 -2.18 4.97 -1.85
C VAL A 25 -1.97 3.54 -1.34
N MET A 26 -2.84 2.61 -1.70
CA MET A 26 -2.67 1.18 -1.42
C MET A 26 -1.38 0.60 -2.01
N TYR A 27 -1.04 0.99 -3.24
CA TYR A 27 0.21 0.59 -3.88
C TYR A 27 1.44 1.13 -3.14
N MET A 28 1.38 2.39 -2.70
CA MET A 28 2.48 2.98 -1.93
C MET A 28 2.73 2.25 -0.62
N ALA A 29 1.68 1.81 0.08
CA ALA A 29 1.85 1.05 1.31
C ALA A 29 2.62 -0.25 1.05
N ILE A 30 2.20 -1.03 0.04
CA ILE A 30 2.85 -2.31 -0.29
C ILE A 30 4.24 -2.17 -0.87
N ARG A 31 4.48 -1.12 -1.67
CA ARG A 31 5.80 -0.92 -2.26
C ARG A 31 6.82 -0.50 -1.19
N TYR A 32 6.39 0.23 -0.16
CA TYR A 32 7.26 0.86 0.82
C TYR A 32 6.99 0.30 2.23
N GLU A 33 7.51 -0.90 2.48
CA GLU A 33 7.40 -1.62 3.77
C GLU A 33 8.65 -1.40 4.67
N GLY A 34 9.43 -0.35 4.35
CA GLY A 34 10.71 -0.06 4.99
C GLY A 34 11.83 -1.04 4.64
N GLY A 35 13.02 -0.76 5.19
CA GLY A 35 14.22 -1.57 5.02
C GLY A 35 15.28 -0.88 4.15
N LEU A 36 16.13 -1.68 3.52
CA LEU A 36 17.17 -1.18 2.61
C LEU A 36 16.82 -1.63 1.20
N ASP A 37 16.83 -0.71 0.23
CA ASP A 37 16.72 -1.06 -1.18
C ASP A 37 17.85 -2.05 -1.52
N ALA A 38 17.47 -3.21 -2.07
CA ALA A 38 18.40 -4.31 -2.31
C ALA A 38 19.50 -3.98 -3.34
N THR A 39 19.31 -2.93 -4.13
CA THR A 39 20.21 -2.54 -5.22
C THR A 39 21.07 -1.32 -4.86
N ALA A 40 20.45 -0.31 -4.23
CA ALA A 40 21.06 0.97 -3.90
C ALA A 40 21.54 1.06 -2.44
N GLY A 41 21.11 0.15 -1.55
CA GLY A 41 21.44 0.14 -0.13
C GLY A 41 20.90 1.35 0.65
N GLN A 42 19.95 2.08 0.06
CA GLN A 42 19.34 3.25 0.67
C GLN A 42 18.17 2.84 1.56
N ALA A 43 17.96 3.55 2.67
CA ALA A 43 16.81 3.33 3.52
C ALA A 43 15.51 3.68 2.77
N GLU A 44 14.62 2.71 2.64
CA GLU A 44 13.29 2.92 2.09
C GLU A 44 12.34 3.40 3.20
N PRO A 45 11.43 4.34 2.90
CA PRO A 45 10.34 4.68 3.81
C PRO A 45 9.48 3.45 4.13
N ASP A 46 8.93 3.43 5.34
CA ASP A 46 7.92 2.47 5.78
C ASP A 46 6.58 3.19 5.87
N LEU A 47 5.65 2.83 4.98
CA LEU A 47 4.37 3.49 4.81
C LEU A 47 3.24 2.51 5.14
N GLU A 48 2.53 2.77 6.24
CA GLU A 48 1.43 1.92 6.70
C GLU A 48 0.08 2.64 6.53
N LEU A 49 -0.97 1.87 6.19
CA LEU A 49 -2.34 2.36 6.26
C LEU A 49 -2.92 2.13 7.65
N THR A 50 -3.74 3.05 8.15
CA THR A 50 -4.36 2.91 9.48
C THR A 50 -5.81 3.38 9.43
N ASP A 51 -6.63 3.01 10.41
CA ASP A 51 -7.94 3.65 10.63
C ASP A 51 -7.89 4.68 11.77
N ASP A 52 -6.73 4.83 12.43
CA ASP A 52 -6.51 5.82 13.46
C ASP A 52 -6.01 7.15 12.86
N ARG A 53 -6.92 8.11 12.71
CA ARG A 53 -6.61 9.43 12.18
C ARG A 53 -5.51 10.15 12.97
N SER A 54 -5.36 9.88 14.27
CA SER A 54 -4.36 10.58 15.10
C SER A 54 -2.92 10.23 14.72
N LYS A 55 -2.72 9.09 14.06
CA LYS A 55 -1.41 8.64 13.57
C LYS A 55 -1.04 9.23 12.21
N ILE A 56 -2.02 9.71 11.45
CA ILE A 56 -1.82 10.30 10.11
C ILE A 56 -1.34 11.74 10.30
N VAL A 57 -0.04 11.87 10.57
CA VAL A 57 0.63 13.16 10.78
C VAL A 57 1.85 13.27 9.89
N GLN A 58 2.24 14.50 9.55
CA GLN A 58 3.51 14.74 8.88
C GLN A 58 4.65 14.33 9.82
N THR A 59 5.40 13.30 9.43
CA THR A 59 6.52 12.77 10.20
C THR A 59 7.62 12.27 9.28
N ALA A 60 8.85 12.31 9.77
CA ALA A 60 9.99 11.61 9.18
C ALA A 60 10.28 10.27 9.88
N ALA A 61 9.45 9.91 10.88
CA ALA A 61 9.55 8.64 11.58
C ALA A 61 9.06 7.47 10.72
N SER A 62 9.61 6.29 11.00
CA SER A 62 9.29 5.02 10.35
C SER A 62 8.73 4.08 11.42
N PRO A 63 7.50 3.54 11.29
CA PRO A 63 6.56 3.69 10.17
C PRO A 63 5.86 5.06 10.15
N ALA A 64 5.60 5.56 8.94
CA ALA A 64 4.74 6.71 8.69
C ALA A 64 3.35 6.23 8.27
N TYR A 65 2.32 6.75 8.91
CA TYR A 65 0.94 6.36 8.64
C TYR A 65 0.29 7.28 7.62
N MET A 66 -0.35 6.70 6.61
CA MET A 66 -1.02 7.46 5.56
C MET A 66 -2.42 6.91 5.26
N GLY A 67 -3.40 7.81 5.25
CA GLY A 67 -4.76 7.50 4.82
C GLY A 67 -5.55 6.58 5.76
N LEU A 68 -6.88 6.66 5.65
CA LEU A 68 -7.80 5.82 6.39
C LEU A 68 -8.09 4.54 5.58
N LEU A 69 -7.63 3.38 6.05
CA LEU A 69 -7.76 2.11 5.32
C LEU A 69 -9.21 1.83 4.92
N SER A 70 -10.14 1.95 5.86
CA SER A 70 -11.58 1.78 5.62
C SER A 70 -12.13 2.72 4.55
N THR A 71 -11.67 3.97 4.53
CA THR A 71 -12.10 4.97 3.55
C THR A 71 -11.54 4.65 2.16
N LEU A 72 -10.27 4.27 2.08
CA LEU A 72 -9.63 3.91 0.82
C LEU A 72 -10.28 2.65 0.23
N LEU A 73 -10.60 1.64 1.04
CA LEU A 73 -11.33 0.45 0.59
C LEU A 73 -12.72 0.79 0.07
N ALA A 74 -13.46 1.68 0.75
CA ALA A 74 -14.77 2.13 0.28
C ALA A 74 -14.68 2.89 -1.05
N TRP A 75 -13.66 3.75 -1.22
CA TRP A 75 -13.44 4.49 -2.46
C TRP A 75 -13.05 3.57 -3.62
N TYR A 76 -12.18 2.60 -3.36
CA TYR A 76 -11.79 1.58 -4.31
C TYR A 76 -12.99 0.73 -4.78
N GLN A 77 -13.88 0.32 -3.87
CA GLN A 77 -15.08 -0.45 -4.21
C GLN A 77 -16.12 0.35 -4.99
N ALA A 78 -16.22 1.66 -4.72
CA ALA A 78 -17.18 2.53 -5.39
C ALA A 78 -16.79 2.87 -6.84
N ASP A 79 -15.52 2.70 -7.21
CA ASP A 79 -14.94 3.19 -8.47
C ASP A 79 -13.93 2.17 -9.03
N PRO A 80 -14.41 1.13 -9.74
CA PRO A 80 -13.55 0.08 -10.30
C PRO A 80 -12.62 0.63 -11.39
N PRO A 81 -11.45 -0.01 -11.64
CA PRO A 81 -10.48 0.49 -12.61
C PRO A 81 -11.04 0.53 -14.04
N ASP A 82 -10.95 1.71 -14.66
CA ASP A 82 -11.39 1.93 -16.03
C ASP A 82 -10.28 1.67 -17.07
N ASP A 83 -10.66 1.71 -18.35
CA ASP A 83 -9.75 1.43 -19.46
C ASP A 83 -8.62 2.47 -19.56
N ALA A 84 -8.91 3.72 -19.20
CA ALA A 84 -7.92 4.79 -19.21
C ALA A 84 -6.85 4.57 -18.13
N GLU A 85 -7.25 4.06 -16.97
CA GLU A 85 -6.35 3.77 -15.86
C GLU A 85 -5.47 2.56 -16.16
N ARG A 86 -6.03 1.52 -16.78
CA ARG A 86 -5.24 0.38 -17.27
C ARG A 86 -4.25 0.79 -18.35
N ALA A 87 -4.67 1.66 -19.29
CA ALA A 87 -3.77 2.20 -20.32
C ALA A 87 -2.65 3.03 -19.70
N ARG A 88 -2.96 3.88 -18.71
CA ARG A 88 -1.96 4.66 -17.97
C ARG A 88 -0.98 3.75 -17.23
N ASN A 89 -1.46 2.71 -16.56
CA ASN A 89 -0.63 1.73 -15.87
C ASN A 89 0.33 1.02 -16.85
N GLN A 90 -0.15 0.65 -18.03
CA GLN A 90 0.67 0.05 -19.09
C GLN A 90 1.76 0.99 -19.59
N VAL A 91 1.43 2.27 -19.81
CA VAL A 91 2.41 3.28 -20.25
C VAL A 91 3.46 3.49 -19.17
N ILE A 92 3.06 3.69 -17.91
CA ILE A 92 4.01 3.89 -16.80
C ILE A 92 4.92 2.67 -16.63
N PHE A 93 4.36 1.46 -16.70
CA PHE A 93 5.13 0.22 -16.64
C PHE A 93 6.22 0.16 -17.72
N SER A 94 5.93 0.63 -18.95
CA SER A 94 6.93 0.66 -20.03
C SER A 94 8.14 1.55 -19.74
N PHE A 95 8.00 2.53 -18.84
CA PHE A 95 9.09 3.44 -18.45
C PHE A 95 9.78 3.07 -17.15
N GLN A 96 9.02 2.63 -16.13
CA GLN A 96 9.54 2.41 -14.77
C GLN A 96 9.81 0.94 -14.46
N GLY A 97 9.20 0.00 -15.21
CA GLY A 97 9.34 -1.44 -14.99
C GLY A 97 8.57 -1.98 -13.76
N ASN A 98 7.91 -1.11 -12.98
CA ASN A 98 6.99 -1.49 -11.91
C ASN A 98 5.54 -1.17 -12.31
N ARG A 99 4.62 -2.06 -11.91
CA ARG A 99 3.19 -1.97 -12.26
C ARG A 99 2.36 -1.93 -10.99
N ASN A 100 1.29 -1.14 -10.97
CA ASN A 100 0.36 -1.17 -9.84
C ASN A 100 -0.53 -2.42 -9.95
N PRO A 101 -0.40 -3.42 -9.06
CA PRO A 101 -1.16 -4.66 -9.13
C PRO A 101 -2.65 -4.44 -8.86
N PHE A 102 -3.05 -3.37 -8.15
CA PHE A 102 -4.46 -3.10 -7.86
C PHE A 102 -5.26 -2.58 -9.05
N VAL A 103 -4.58 -2.14 -10.10
CA VAL A 103 -5.23 -1.73 -11.37
C VAL A 103 -5.52 -2.97 -12.22
N ASP A 104 -4.69 -3.99 -12.15
CA ASP A 104 -4.82 -5.22 -12.95
C ASP A 104 -5.60 -6.31 -12.23
N HIS A 105 -5.40 -6.41 -10.90
CA HIS A 105 -6.06 -7.32 -9.97
C HIS A 105 -6.77 -6.53 -8.87
N PRO A 106 -7.88 -5.84 -9.21
CA PRO A 106 -8.69 -5.13 -8.23
C PRO A 106 -9.03 -6.00 -7.01
N GLU A 107 -9.30 -7.29 -7.20
CA GLU A 107 -9.65 -8.26 -6.17
C GLU A 107 -8.63 -8.39 -5.01
N TRP A 108 -7.38 -7.95 -5.20
CA TRP A 108 -6.35 -8.02 -4.16
C TRP A 108 -6.44 -6.88 -3.13
N ALA A 109 -7.13 -5.78 -3.44
CA ALA A 109 -7.32 -4.64 -2.54
C ALA A 109 -8.28 -5.00 -1.38
N THR A 110 -7.77 -5.77 -0.42
CA THR A 110 -8.53 -6.27 0.74
C THR A 110 -7.90 -5.80 2.04
N ALA A 111 -8.73 -5.60 3.08
CA ALA A 111 -8.24 -5.22 4.41
C ALA A 111 -7.22 -6.21 5.00
N ARG A 112 -7.30 -7.50 4.64
CA ARG A 112 -6.37 -8.53 5.11
C ARG A 112 -4.94 -8.30 4.64
N LEU A 113 -4.77 -7.71 3.47
CA LEU A 113 -3.45 -7.42 2.90
C LEU A 113 -2.70 -6.38 3.75
N PHE A 114 -3.43 -5.37 4.27
CA PHE A 114 -2.86 -4.26 5.03
C PHE A 114 -2.85 -4.49 6.55
N ASN A 115 -3.68 -5.41 7.05
CA ASN A 115 -3.68 -5.81 8.46
C ASN A 115 -2.76 -7.01 8.75
N SER A 116 -2.08 -7.54 7.74
CA SER A 116 -1.16 -8.66 7.93
C SER A 116 0.11 -8.18 8.64
N ALA A 117 0.18 -8.43 9.94
CA ALA A 117 1.39 -8.21 10.72
C ALA A 117 2.53 -9.05 10.14
N LYS A 118 3.67 -8.41 9.86
CA LYS A 118 4.93 -9.09 9.60
C LYS A 118 5.17 -10.08 10.74
N PRO A 119 5.15 -11.41 10.51
CA PRO A 119 5.48 -12.34 11.59
C PRO A 119 6.91 -12.03 12.03
N ALA A 120 7.09 -11.83 13.34
CA ALA A 120 8.37 -11.40 13.93
C ALA A 120 9.54 -12.37 13.64
N SER A 121 9.24 -13.56 13.11
CA SER A 121 10.22 -14.46 12.52
C SER A 121 9.54 -15.37 11.50
N CYS A 122 10.20 -15.65 10.39
CA CYS A 122 9.90 -16.82 9.58
C CYS A 122 10.31 -18.08 10.37
N GLN A 123 9.57 -18.41 11.43
CA GLN A 123 9.69 -19.71 12.08
C GLN A 123 8.85 -20.69 11.27
N LEU A 124 9.54 -21.44 10.40
CA LEU A 124 9.05 -22.75 9.98
C LEU A 124 8.70 -23.52 11.27
N PRO A 125 7.49 -24.12 11.39
CA PRO A 125 7.16 -24.91 12.56
C PRO A 125 8.25 -25.99 12.71
N ALA A 126 8.95 -25.94 13.85
CA ALA A 126 10.00 -26.88 14.19
C ALA A 126 9.39 -28.28 14.31
N GLY A 127 9.35 -29.01 13.19
CA GLY A 127 8.73 -30.34 13.16
C GLY A 127 8.75 -31.08 11.82
N GLN A 128 9.38 -30.56 10.76
CA GLN A 128 9.43 -31.23 9.45
C GLN A 128 10.85 -31.37 8.87
N LEU A 129 11.90 -31.27 9.69
CA LEU A 129 13.20 -31.83 9.32
C LEU A 129 13.21 -33.29 9.74
N LYS A 130 12.68 -34.17 8.87
CA LYS A 130 13.13 -35.57 8.87
C LYS A 130 14.64 -35.51 8.67
N THR A 131 15.38 -35.94 9.68
CA THR A 131 16.81 -36.24 9.60
C THR A 131 17.05 -37.04 8.33
N ALA A 132 17.70 -36.42 7.34
CA ALA A 132 18.32 -37.16 6.26
C ALA A 132 19.42 -37.98 6.93
N ASP A 133 19.17 -39.28 6.95
CA ASP A 133 20.01 -40.31 7.53
C ASP A 133 21.40 -40.30 6.88
N ASN A 134 22.40 -40.53 7.72
CA ASN A 134 23.81 -40.47 7.39
C ASN A 134 24.24 -41.83 6.80
N ARG A 135 24.36 -41.92 5.47
CA ARG A 135 25.18 -42.91 4.76
C ARG A 135 25.78 -42.35 3.48
#